data_AF-A0A8I1DT58-F1
#
_entry.id   AF-A0A8I1DT58-F1
#
_cell.length_a   1.000
_cell.length_b   1.000
_cell.length_c   1.000
_cell.angle_alpha   90.00
_cell.angle_beta   90.00
_cell.angle_gamma   90.00
#
_symmetry.space_group_name_H-M   'P 1'
#
loop_
_entity.id
_entity.type
_entity.pdbx_description
1 polymer ?
#
loop_
_entity_poly.entity_id
_entity_poly.type
_entity_poly.pdbx_seq_one_letter_code
_entity_poly.pdbx_strand_id
1 'polypeptide(L)'
;LAEREIDADEELSLRRVIDAQGRSRAYINGTPATVAQLRELGDSLVDIHGQHAHQSLMRPEAQRDLLDAHGGHGDLRQAVGQA
;
A
#
# COMPACT_ATOMS: atom_id res chain seq x y z
N LEU A 1 -4.13 3.15 11.31
CA LEU A 1 -5.22 2.30 11.86
C LEU A 1 -5.92 3.01 13.01
N ALA A 2 -5.17 3.50 14.02
CA ALA A 2 -5.70 4.30 15.12
C ALA A 2 -6.48 5.56 14.70
N GLU A 3 -6.02 6.33 13.71
CA GLU A 3 -6.76 7.49 13.15
C GLU A 3 -8.10 7.13 12.49
N ARG A 4 -8.32 5.84 12.21
CA ARG A 4 -9.53 5.34 11.54
C ARG A 4 -10.44 4.54 12.48
N GLU A 5 -10.18 4.59 13.80
CA GLU A 5 -10.90 3.80 14.83
C GLU A 5 -10.88 2.28 14.56
N ILE A 6 -9.88 1.81 13.82
CA ILE A 6 -9.68 0.38 13.56
C ILE A 6 -8.73 -0.12 14.63
N ASP A 7 -9.22 -1.08 15.43
CA ASP A 7 -8.45 -1.67 16.52
C ASP A 7 -7.16 -2.29 15.98
N ALA A 8 -6.04 -1.96 16.61
CA ALA A 8 -4.72 -2.41 16.21
C ALA A 8 -4.31 -3.58 17.12
N ASP A 9 -4.96 -4.73 16.93
CA ASP A 9 -4.55 -5.98 17.53
C ASP A 9 -3.16 -6.42 17.03
N GLU A 10 -2.53 -7.39 17.71
CA GLU A 10 -1.23 -7.97 17.31
C GLU A 10 -1.26 -8.58 15.88
N GLU A 11 -2.44 -8.85 15.34
CA GLU A 11 -2.66 -9.39 14.00
C GLU A 11 -3.51 -8.43 13.14
N LEU A 12 -3.06 -8.18 11.91
CA LEU A 12 -3.80 -7.40 10.91
C LEU A 12 -4.51 -8.32 9.93
N SER A 13 -5.84 -8.34 9.99
CA SER A 13 -6.71 -9.11 9.08
C SER A 13 -7.34 -8.22 8.02
N LEU A 14 -6.98 -8.45 6.76
CA LEU A 14 -7.58 -7.77 5.60
C LEU A 14 -8.47 -8.74 4.82
N ARG A 15 -9.75 -8.38 4.59
CA ARG A 15 -10.71 -9.26 3.92
C ARG A 15 -11.53 -8.53 2.86
N ARG A 16 -11.50 -9.03 1.63
CA ARG A 16 -12.39 -8.62 0.53
C ARG A 16 -13.35 -9.75 0.18
N VAL A 17 -14.65 -9.47 0.15
CA VAL A 17 -15.70 -10.42 -0.24
C VAL A 17 -16.35 -9.93 -1.52
N ILE A 18 -16.38 -10.78 -2.55
CA ILE A 18 -17.02 -10.51 -3.83
C ILE A 18 -18.13 -11.55 -3.99
N ASP A 19 -19.38 -11.10 -4.08
CA ASP A 19 -20.51 -12.02 -4.29
C ASP A 19 -20.66 -12.40 -5.77
N ALA A 20 -21.53 -13.38 -6.04
CA ALA A 20 -21.78 -13.88 -7.40
C ALA A 20 -22.41 -12.82 -8.33
N GLN A 21 -22.99 -11.76 -7.76
CA GLN A 21 -23.55 -10.60 -8.49
C GLN A 21 -22.49 -9.51 -8.71
N GLY A 22 -21.25 -9.71 -8.25
CA GLY A 22 -20.13 -8.79 -8.43
C GLY A 22 -20.07 -7.65 -7.42
N ARG A 23 -20.93 -7.62 -6.39
CA ARG A 23 -20.81 -6.61 -5.32
C ARG A 23 -19.61 -6.93 -4.46
N SER A 24 -18.80 -5.91 -4.19
CA SER A 24 -17.59 -6.01 -3.39
C SER A 24 -17.79 -5.36 -2.02
N ARG A 25 -17.40 -6.08 -0.96
CA ARG A 25 -17.32 -5.56 0.41
C ARG A 25 -15.91 -5.76 0.95
N ALA A 26 -15.46 -4.84 1.77
CA ALA A 26 -14.11 -4.80 2.32
C ALA A 26 -14.17 -4.67 3.85
N TYR A 27 -13.23 -5.32 4.53
CA TYR A 27 -13.11 -5.31 5.98
C TYR A 27 -11.65 -5.25 6.41
N ILE A 28 -11.37 -4.52 7.49
CA ILE A 28 -10.07 -4.46 8.17
C ILE A 28 -10.35 -4.79 9.64
N ASN A 29 -9.72 -5.84 10.17
CA ASN A 29 -9.94 -6.34 11.54
C ASN A 29 -11.43 -6.52 11.88
N GLY A 30 -12.21 -7.04 10.92
CA GLY A 30 -13.65 -7.26 11.07
C GLY A 30 -14.53 -6.03 10.83
N THR A 31 -13.97 -4.81 10.88
CA THR A 31 -14.69 -3.55 10.67
C THR A 31 -14.87 -3.26 9.17
N PRO A 32 -16.06 -2.81 8.71
CA PRO A 32 -16.26 -2.41 7.33
C PRO A 32 -15.26 -1.33 6.87
N ALA A 33 -14.71 -1.52 5.69
CA ALA A 33 -13.75 -0.60 5.08
C ALA A 33 -14.05 -0.43 3.59
N THR A 34 -13.43 0.58 2.98
CA THR A 34 -13.46 0.77 1.54
C THR A 34 -12.39 -0.07 0.85
N VAL A 35 -12.60 -0.38 -0.44
CA VAL A 35 -11.58 -1.07 -1.26
C VAL A 35 -10.33 -0.22 -1.42
N ALA A 36 -10.45 1.12 -1.41
CA ALA A 36 -9.31 2.02 -1.46
C ALA A 36 -8.40 1.89 -0.23
N GLN A 37 -8.97 1.82 0.97
CA GLN A 37 -8.21 1.58 2.21
C GLN A 37 -7.53 0.21 2.22
N LEU A 38 -8.21 -0.81 1.69
CA LEU A 38 -7.66 -2.16 1.58
C LEU A 38 -6.49 -2.21 0.58
N ARG A 39 -6.55 -1.43 -0.52
CA ARG A 39 -5.45 -1.26 -1.47
C ARG A 39 -4.28 -0.49 -0.84
N GLU A 40 -4.53 0.63 -0.17
CA GLU A 40 -3.50 1.44 0.50
C GLU A 40 -2.66 0.60 1.47
N LEU A 41 -3.33 -0.22 2.29
CA LEU A 41 -2.66 -1.16 3.19
C LEU A 41 -1.95 -2.29 2.43
N GLY A 42 -2.60 -2.86 1.41
CA GLY A 42 -2.01 -3.91 0.58
C GLY A 42 -0.70 -3.47 -0.09
N ASP A 43 -0.68 -2.26 -0.66
CA ASP A 43 0.49 -1.67 -1.32
C ASP A 43 1.69 -1.49 -0.37
N SER A 44 1.45 -1.36 0.93
CA SER A 44 2.49 -1.25 1.96
C SER A 44 2.96 -2.59 2.52
N LEU A 45 2.19 -3.66 2.33
CA LEU A 45 2.40 -4.96 3.00
C LEU A 45 2.84 -6.07 2.05
N VAL A 46 2.37 -6.06 0.81
CA VAL A 46 2.60 -7.15 -0.15
C VAL A 46 2.80 -6.56 -1.54
N ASP A 47 3.91 -6.91 -2.20
CA ASP A 47 4.07 -6.67 -3.63
C ASP A 47 3.65 -7.93 -4.41
N ILE A 48 2.70 -7.78 -5.33
CA ILE A 48 2.20 -8.89 -6.15
C ILE A 48 2.95 -8.86 -7.49
N HIS A 49 3.80 -9.86 -7.73
CA HIS A 49 4.48 -10.00 -9.02
C HIS A 49 3.71 -10.92 -9.98
N GLY A 50 3.31 -10.41 -11.15
CA GLY A 50 2.55 -11.16 -12.17
C GLY A 50 2.35 -10.37 -13.47
N GLN A 51 1.80 -11.01 -14.51
CA GLN A 51 1.74 -10.46 -15.88
C GLN A 51 0.99 -9.11 -16.04
N HIS A 52 0.23 -8.67 -15.03
CA HIS A 52 -0.44 -7.37 -14.99
C HIS A 52 -0.12 -6.54 -13.74
N ALA A 53 0.89 -6.94 -12.95
CA ALA A 53 1.09 -6.47 -11.58
C ALA A 53 2.47 -5.82 -11.33
N HIS A 54 3.25 -5.49 -12.35
CA HIS A 54 4.52 -4.74 -12.21
C HIS A 54 4.31 -3.22 -12.05
N GLN A 55 3.38 -2.77 -11.21
CA GLN A 55 3.11 -1.33 -11.13
C GLN A 55 3.95 -0.58 -10.09
N SER A 56 4.54 -1.22 -9.09
CA SER A 56 5.45 -0.48 -8.18
C SER A 56 6.80 -0.17 -8.85
N LEU A 57 7.52 -1.17 -9.37
CA LEU A 57 8.82 -0.96 -10.06
C LEU A 57 8.75 -0.13 -11.35
N MET A 58 7.57 0.01 -11.97
CA MET A 58 7.39 0.82 -13.18
C MET A 58 6.96 2.26 -12.87
N ARG A 59 6.63 2.59 -11.61
CA ARG A 59 6.37 3.98 -11.21
C ARG A 59 7.70 4.74 -11.19
N PRO A 60 7.80 5.89 -11.89
CA PRO A 60 9.02 6.70 -11.88
C PRO A 60 9.50 7.06 -10.47
N GLU A 61 8.56 7.28 -9.55
CA GLU A 61 8.86 7.60 -8.15
C GLU A 61 9.56 6.43 -7.45
N ALA A 62 9.08 5.20 -7.64
CA ALA A 62 9.67 4.01 -7.04
C ALA A 62 11.06 3.69 -7.62
N GLN A 63 11.26 3.92 -8.93
CA GLN A 63 12.56 3.75 -9.58
C GLN A 63 13.59 4.73 -9.04
N ARG A 64 13.20 6.00 -8.90
CA ARG A 64 14.06 7.03 -8.29
C ARG A 64 14.41 6.67 -6.85
N ASP A 65 13.41 6.29 -6.06
CA ASP A 65 13.62 5.97 -4.65
C ASP A 65 14.57 4.76 -4.50
N LEU A 66 14.48 3.78 -5.39
CA LEU A 66 15.39 2.63 -5.44
C LEU A 66 16.82 3.03 -5.84
N LEU A 67 16.96 3.89 -6.85
CA LEU A 67 18.26 4.41 -7.30
C LEU A 67 18.94 5.27 -6.21
N ASP A 68 18.20 6.16 -5.57
CA ASP A 68 18.70 7.01 -4.49
C ASP A 68 19.08 6.18 -3.26
N ALA A 69 18.29 5.15 -2.92
CA ALA A 69 18.64 4.21 -1.85
C ALA A 69 19.93 3.45 -2.17
N HIS A 70 20.11 2.98 -3.42
CA HIS A 70 21.33 2.29 -3.84
C HIS A 70 22.57 3.20 -3.75
N GLY A 71 22.45 4.47 -4.12
CA GLY A 71 23.53 5.45 -4.03
C GLY A 71 23.74 6.05 -2.63
N GLY A 72 22.87 5.76 -1.66
CA GLY A 72 22.88 6.42 -0.36
C GLY A 72 22.53 7.91 -0.43
N HIS A 73 21.76 8.34 -1.42
CA HIS A 73 21.44 9.74 -1.71
C HIS A 73 20.23 10.30 -0.94
N GLY A 74 19.75 9.62 0.11
CA GLY A 74 18.55 10.01 0.86
C GLY A 74 18.61 11.46 1.38
N ASP A 75 19.74 11.83 2.00
CA ASP A 75 19.94 13.17 2.56
C ASP A 75 20.00 14.26 1.48
N LEU A 76 20.65 13.97 0.36
CA LEU A 76 20.74 14.89 -0.79
C LEU A 76 19.38 15.10 -1.44
N ARG A 77 18.60 14.02 -1.60
CA ARG A 77 17.22 14.08 -2.10
C ARG A 77 16.36 14.97 -1.20
N GLN A 78 16.47 14.80 0.12
CA GLN A 78 15.71 15.61 1.08
C GLN A 78 16.11 17.09 1.01
N ALA A 79 17.40 17.40 0.93
CA ALA A 79 17.90 18.76 0.84
C ALA A 79 17.38 19.50 -0.41
N VAL A 80 17.29 18.83 -1.55
CA VAL A 80 16.75 19.41 -2.79
C VAL A 80 15.22 19.55 -2.73
N GLY A 81 14.51 18.61 -2.11
CA GLY A 81 13.05 18.66 -2.00
C GLY A 81 12.51 19.77 -1.08
N GLN A 82 13.37 20.41 -0.28
CA GLN A 82 13.03 21.54 0.59
C GLN A 82 13.36 22.93 -0.01
N ALA A 83 13.94 22.97 -1.20
CA ALA A 83 14.25 24.19 -1.96
C ALA A 83 13.14 24.51 -2.98
#